data_AF-A0A2N3AFI4-F1
#
_entry.id   AF-A0A2N3AFI4-F1
#
_cell.length_a   1.000
_cell.length_b   1.000
_cell.length_c   1.000
_cell.angle_alpha   90.00
_cell.angle_beta   90.00
_cell.angle_gamma   90.00
#
_symmetry.space_group_name_H-M   'P 1'
#
loop_
_entity.id
_entity.type
_entity.pdbx_description
1 polymer ?
#
loop_
_entity_poly.entity_id
_entity_poly.type
_entity_poly.pdbx_seq_one_letter_code
_entity_poly.pdbx_strand_id
1 'polypeptide(L)'
;MIIIKKSITADSRTCDCKNIPIDVLERSTYQHKDDVEKAMVFFQRLMRIEGWSHDDHKLRTMKEFHKAFQGGFVDETWWNEHKKELHHLPPDADINMVHVFAFICDCVMAGLGRTGKIRPITIDSEVLQKAFRNTVNLLVSNVKVEE
;
A
#
# COMPACT_ATOMS: atom_id res chain seq x y z
N MET A 1 -0.23 15.63 -5.18
CA MET A 1 0.02 16.44 -3.98
C MET A 1 -1.30 16.66 -3.26
N ILE A 2 -1.35 16.31 -1.98
CA ILE A 2 -2.46 16.54 -1.05
C ILE A 2 -2.20 17.88 -0.37
N ILE A 3 -3.19 18.76 -0.40
CA ILE A 3 -3.12 20.06 0.26
C ILE A 3 -3.99 20.03 1.50
N ILE A 4 -3.39 20.34 2.65
CA ILE A 4 -4.05 20.46 3.95
C ILE A 4 -3.83 21.85 4.51
N LYS A 5 -4.70 22.27 5.43
CA LYS A 5 -4.54 23.55 6.14
C LYS A 5 -4.05 23.29 7.55
N LYS A 6 -3.38 24.27 8.15
CA LYS A 6 -3.02 24.20 9.56
C LYS A 6 -4.28 24.03 10.43
N SER A 7 -4.26 23.08 11.36
CA SER A 7 -5.32 22.88 12.35
C SER A 7 -4.71 23.00 13.74
N ILE A 8 -4.93 24.15 14.39
CA ILE A 8 -4.28 24.49 15.67
C ILE A 8 -4.99 23.80 16.85
N THR A 9 -6.24 23.37 16.68
CA THR A 9 -7.08 22.83 17.75
C THR A 9 -7.46 21.36 17.60
N ALA A 10 -7.01 20.69 16.53
CA ALA A 10 -7.28 19.26 16.32
C ALA A 10 -6.29 18.30 17.01
N ASP A 11 -5.17 18.80 17.55
CA ASP A 11 -4.23 17.98 18.33
C ASP A 11 -4.35 18.30 19.83
N SER A 12 -4.93 17.37 20.58
CA SER A 12 -5.11 17.49 22.03
C SER A 12 -3.80 17.55 22.82
N ARG A 13 -2.64 17.29 22.19
CA ARG A 13 -1.31 17.30 22.83
C ARG A 13 -0.62 18.66 22.72
N THR A 14 -1.03 19.53 21.80
CA THR A 14 -0.35 20.79 21.50
C THR A 14 -1.25 22.03 21.56
N CYS A 15 -2.56 21.85 21.74
CA CYS A 15 -3.51 22.93 21.83
C CYS A 15 -3.54 23.58 23.22
N ASP A 16 -3.60 24.92 23.30
CA ASP A 16 -4.02 25.60 24.53
C ASP A 16 -5.52 25.37 24.74
N CYS A 17 -5.83 24.30 25.46
CA CYS A 17 -7.18 23.76 25.60
C CYS A 17 -8.13 24.68 26.38
N LYS A 18 -7.64 25.79 26.96
CA LYS A 18 -8.46 26.67 27.79
C LYS A 18 -9.23 27.66 26.91
N ASN A 19 -10.54 27.71 27.11
CA ASN A 19 -11.48 28.67 26.50
C ASN A 19 -11.68 28.55 24.97
N ILE A 20 -11.46 27.38 24.36
CA ILE A 20 -11.79 27.17 22.95
C ILE A 20 -13.31 26.93 22.80
N PRO A 21 -14.01 27.73 21.97
CA PRO A 21 -15.42 27.50 21.68
C PRO A 21 -15.67 26.15 20.97
N ILE A 22 -16.81 25.52 21.26
CA ILE A 22 -17.16 24.20 20.69
C ILE A 22 -17.24 24.24 19.15
N ASP A 23 -17.69 25.34 18.54
CA ASP A 23 -17.77 25.51 17.09
C ASP A 23 -16.39 25.57 16.43
N VAL A 24 -15.35 26.02 17.16
CA VAL A 24 -13.96 26.00 16.68
C VAL A 24 -13.42 24.57 16.68
N LEU A 25 -13.74 23.77 17.70
CA LEU A 25 -13.37 22.35 17.76
C LEU A 25 -14.09 21.53 16.68
N GLU A 26 -15.37 21.82 16.45
CA GLU A 26 -16.16 21.15 15.44
C GLU A 26 -15.58 21.43 14.03
N ARG A 27 -15.32 22.70 13.70
CA ARG A 27 -14.70 23.08 12.43
C ARG A 27 -13.32 22.44 12.23
N SER A 28 -12.46 22.43 13.24
CA SER A 28 -11.12 21.84 13.12
C SER A 28 -11.17 20.31 13.01
N THR A 29 -12.16 19.67 13.63
CA THR A 29 -12.42 18.23 13.49
C THR A 29 -12.89 17.88 12.09
N TYR A 30 -13.84 18.65 11.54
CA TYR A 30 -14.28 18.46 10.15
C TYR A 30 -13.12 18.64 9.15
N GLN A 31 -12.30 19.67 9.35
CA GLN A 31 -11.09 19.86 8.56
C GLN A 31 -10.14 18.66 8.63
N HIS A 32 -9.87 18.12 9.82
CA HIS A 32 -9.01 16.95 9.97
C HIS A 32 -9.60 15.71 9.27
N LYS A 33 -10.91 15.50 9.38
CA LYS A 33 -11.60 14.41 8.68
C LYS A 33 -11.42 14.52 7.17
N ASP A 34 -11.63 15.70 6.60
CA ASP A 34 -11.46 15.95 5.16
C ASP A 34 -10.00 15.73 4.72
N ASP A 35 -9.03 16.16 5.53
CA ASP A 35 -7.61 15.97 5.25
C ASP A 35 -7.19 14.49 5.29
N VAL A 36 -7.73 13.71 6.23
CA VAL A 36 -7.55 12.26 6.28
C VAL A 36 -8.21 11.58 5.07
N GLU A 37 -9.42 12.00 4.68
CA GLU A 37 -10.09 11.46 3.49
C GLU A 37 -9.24 11.64 2.23
N LYS A 38 -8.63 12.82 2.03
CA LYS A 38 -7.72 13.06 0.90
C LYS A 38 -6.54 12.08 0.88
N ALA A 39 -5.96 11.78 2.04
CA ALA A 39 -4.89 10.78 2.15
C ALA A 39 -5.38 9.36 1.83
N MET A 40 -6.57 8.99 2.30
CA MET A 40 -7.19 7.69 1.98
C MET A 40 -7.47 7.55 0.48
N VAL A 41 -7.99 8.59 -0.17
CA VAL A 41 -8.23 8.62 -1.62
C VAL A 41 -6.91 8.52 -2.42
N PHE A 42 -5.84 9.15 -1.94
CA PHE A 42 -4.51 8.98 -2.54
C PHE A 42 -4.07 7.52 -2.54
N PHE A 43 -4.15 6.82 -1.40
CA PHE A 43 -3.81 5.41 -1.33
C PHE A 43 -4.76 4.51 -2.13
N GLN A 44 -6.05 4.84 -2.18
CA GLN A 44 -7.01 4.12 -3.03
C GLN A 44 -6.58 4.13 -4.50
N ARG A 45 -6.09 5.27 -5.01
CA ARG A 45 -5.58 5.37 -6.38
C ARG A 45 -4.34 4.52 -6.59
N LEU A 46 -3.41 4.52 -5.63
CA LEU A 46 -2.22 3.68 -5.70
C LEU A 46 -2.57 2.18 -5.67
N MET A 47 -3.48 1.76 -4.79
CA MET A 47 -3.96 0.38 -4.74
C MET A 47 -4.63 -0.05 -6.06
N ARG A 48 -5.38 0.84 -6.70
CA ARG A 48 -5.96 0.56 -8.02
C ARG A 48 -4.88 0.38 -9.09
N ILE A 49 -3.84 1.21 -9.09
CA ILE A 49 -2.73 1.09 -10.04
C ILE A 49 -2.00 -0.24 -9.82
N GLU A 50 -1.62 -0.54 -8.57
CA GLU A 50 -0.91 -1.78 -8.22
C GLU A 50 -1.72 -3.03 -8.60
N GLY A 51 -3.02 -3.04 -8.30
CA GLY A 51 -3.90 -4.15 -8.68
C GLY A 51 -4.05 -4.30 -10.21
N TRP A 52 -4.03 -3.19 -10.96
CA TRP A 52 -4.11 -3.23 -12.42
C TRP A 52 -2.81 -3.72 -13.08
N SER A 53 -1.65 -3.36 -12.51
CA SER A 53 -0.34 -3.80 -12.99
C SER A 53 0.12 -5.15 -12.42
N HIS A 54 -0.76 -5.86 -11.72
CA HIS A 54 -0.42 -7.17 -11.17
C HIS A 54 -0.10 -8.16 -12.31
N ASP A 55 0.96 -8.96 -12.16
CA ASP A 55 1.42 -9.94 -13.15
C ASP A 55 1.85 -9.37 -14.52
N ASP A 56 2.17 -8.08 -14.59
CA ASP A 56 2.57 -7.39 -15.80
C ASP A 56 3.79 -8.05 -16.49
N HIS A 57 4.80 -8.47 -15.71
CA HIS A 57 5.94 -9.24 -16.22
C HIS A 57 5.49 -10.56 -16.85
N LYS A 58 4.59 -11.29 -16.20
CA LYS A 58 4.05 -12.57 -16.68
C LYS A 58 3.30 -12.39 -17.99
N LEU A 59 2.47 -11.35 -18.11
CA LEU A 59 1.77 -11.01 -19.35
C LEU A 59 2.75 -10.65 -20.49
N ARG A 60 3.78 -9.84 -20.20
CA ARG A 60 4.80 -9.46 -21.18
C ARG A 60 5.70 -10.62 -21.61
N THR A 61 5.88 -11.63 -20.76
CA THR A 61 6.76 -12.80 -20.97
C THR A 61 5.97 -14.10 -21.09
N MET A 62 4.77 -14.04 -21.67
CA MET A 62 3.83 -15.16 -21.68
C MET A 62 4.40 -16.43 -22.35
N LYS A 63 5.30 -16.29 -23.34
CA LYS A 63 5.96 -17.43 -24.00
C LYS A 63 6.96 -18.11 -23.07
N GLU A 64 7.77 -17.33 -22.37
CA GLU A 64 8.74 -17.80 -21.39
C GLU A 64 8.03 -18.42 -20.18
N PHE A 65 6.97 -17.77 -19.70
CA PHE A 65 6.11 -18.31 -18.65
C PHE A 65 5.51 -19.65 -19.07
N HIS A 66 4.93 -19.74 -20.28
CA HIS A 66 4.36 -20.98 -20.79
C HIS A 66 5.40 -22.10 -20.87
N LYS A 67 6.62 -21.80 -21.35
CA LYS A 67 7.73 -22.76 -21.38
C LYS A 67 8.11 -23.22 -19.97
N ALA A 68 8.26 -22.30 -19.03
CA ALA A 68 8.56 -22.62 -17.63
C ALA A 68 7.45 -23.48 -17.01
N PHE A 69 6.18 -23.14 -17.29
CA PHE A 69 5.01 -23.88 -16.82
C PHE A 69 4.98 -25.32 -17.35
N GLN A 70 5.20 -25.52 -18.65
CA GLN A 70 5.29 -26.86 -19.26
C GLN A 70 6.45 -27.68 -18.69
N GLY A 71 7.56 -27.02 -18.38
CA GLY A 71 8.72 -27.62 -17.72
C GLY A 71 8.57 -27.80 -16.20
N GLY A 72 7.40 -27.49 -15.62
CA GLY A 72 7.15 -27.62 -14.18
C GLY A 72 8.02 -26.71 -13.31
N PHE A 73 8.54 -25.61 -13.87
CA PHE A 73 9.45 -24.66 -13.21
C PHE A 73 10.78 -25.28 -12.74
N VAL A 74 11.23 -26.39 -13.34
CA VAL A 74 12.58 -26.95 -13.09
C VAL A 74 13.68 -25.95 -13.46
N ASP A 75 13.48 -25.19 -14.55
CA ASP A 75 14.26 -24.00 -14.85
C ASP A 75 13.64 -22.77 -14.16
N GLU A 76 14.29 -22.32 -13.10
CA GLU A 76 13.81 -21.18 -12.30
C GLU A 76 14.13 -19.81 -12.92
N THR A 77 14.74 -19.74 -14.11
CA THR A 77 15.15 -18.46 -14.73
C THR A 77 13.98 -17.48 -14.82
N TRP A 78 12.84 -17.92 -15.34
CA TRP A 78 11.65 -17.07 -15.44
C TRP A 78 11.08 -16.70 -14.07
N TRP A 79 11.04 -17.65 -13.13
CA TRP A 79 10.50 -17.44 -11.79
C TRP A 79 11.34 -16.42 -11.00
N ASN A 80 12.67 -16.49 -11.12
CA ASN A 80 13.60 -15.58 -10.45
C ASN A 80 13.48 -14.14 -10.94
N GLU A 81 13.08 -13.92 -12.19
CA GLU A 81 12.75 -12.59 -12.70
C GLU A 81 11.35 -12.15 -12.28
N HIS A 82 10.35 -13.02 -12.39
CA HIS A 82 8.97 -12.69 -12.04
C HIS A 82 8.79 -12.32 -10.56
N LYS A 83 9.46 -13.05 -9.65
CA LYS A 83 9.37 -12.80 -8.20
C LYS A 83 9.97 -11.46 -7.76
N LYS A 84 10.58 -10.68 -8.67
CA LYS A 84 11.01 -9.29 -8.41
C LYS A 84 9.87 -8.29 -8.46
N GLU A 85 8.69 -8.67 -8.99
CA GLU A 85 7.51 -7.82 -8.91
C GLU A 85 7.11 -7.56 -7.46
N LEU A 86 6.64 -6.34 -7.17
CA LEU A 86 6.50 -5.84 -5.80
C LEU A 86 5.44 -6.59 -4.99
N HIS A 87 4.44 -7.19 -5.64
CA HIS A 87 3.43 -8.01 -5.00
C HIS A 87 4.00 -9.33 -4.42
N HIS A 88 5.22 -9.74 -4.78
CA HIS A 88 5.96 -10.85 -4.13
C HIS A 88 6.78 -10.40 -2.92
N LEU A 89 6.76 -9.11 -2.58
CA LEU A 89 7.52 -8.49 -1.49
C LEU A 89 9.03 -8.82 -1.50
N PRO A 90 9.77 -8.48 -2.58
CA PRO A 90 11.19 -8.77 -2.66
C PRO A 90 11.96 -8.07 -1.52
N PRO A 91 12.92 -8.73 -0.84
CA PRO A 91 13.61 -8.16 0.31
C PRO A 91 14.30 -6.81 0.04
N ASP A 92 14.94 -6.70 -1.12
CA ASP A 92 15.72 -5.52 -1.51
C ASP A 92 14.85 -4.41 -2.12
N ALA A 93 13.57 -4.65 -2.36
CA ALA A 93 12.69 -3.68 -2.98
C ALA A 93 12.19 -2.60 -2.00
N ASP A 94 11.88 -1.41 -2.54
CA ASP A 94 11.25 -0.34 -1.78
C ASP A 94 9.74 -0.58 -1.66
N ILE A 95 9.38 -1.49 -0.75
CA ILE A 95 7.98 -1.87 -0.53
C ILE A 95 7.25 -0.88 0.37
N ASN A 96 5.94 -0.73 0.17
CA ASN A 96 5.05 0.02 1.04
C ASN A 96 3.74 -0.77 1.27
N MET A 97 2.81 -0.26 2.07
CA MET A 97 1.59 -0.98 2.45
C MET A 97 0.66 -1.29 1.27
N VAL A 98 0.75 -0.55 0.16
CA VAL A 98 0.00 -0.87 -1.07
C VAL A 98 0.44 -2.22 -1.62
N HIS A 99 1.75 -2.49 -1.67
CA HIS A 99 2.28 -3.78 -2.13
C HIS A 99 1.92 -4.91 -1.14
N VAL A 100 1.88 -4.62 0.16
CA VAL A 100 1.41 -5.58 1.17
C VAL A 100 -0.07 -5.94 0.96
N PHE A 101 -0.94 -4.97 0.67
CA PHE A 101 -2.32 -5.25 0.30
C PHE A 101 -2.42 -6.08 -0.98
N ALA A 102 -1.62 -5.76 -2.01
CA ALA A 102 -1.59 -6.53 -3.25
C ALA A 102 -1.15 -7.99 -3.01
N PHE A 103 -0.12 -8.22 -2.19
CA PHE A 103 0.33 -9.56 -1.79
C PHE A 103 -0.77 -10.36 -1.08
N ILE A 104 -1.47 -9.74 -0.12
CA ILE A 104 -2.59 -10.39 0.58
C ILE A 104 -3.69 -10.76 -0.40
N CYS A 105 -4.08 -9.83 -1.27
CA CYS A 105 -5.10 -10.04 -2.29
C CYS A 105 -4.70 -11.19 -3.23
N ASP A 106 -3.48 -11.20 -3.75
CA ASP A 106 -2.98 -12.26 -4.62
C ASP A 106 -3.06 -13.63 -3.93
N CYS A 107 -2.49 -13.76 -2.73
CA CYS A 107 -2.50 -15.02 -1.98
C CYS A 107 -3.93 -15.56 -1.76
N VAL A 108 -4.87 -14.69 -1.40
CA VAL A 108 -6.28 -15.06 -1.17
C VAL A 108 -6.96 -15.47 -2.48
N MET A 109 -6.86 -14.63 -3.52
CA MET A 109 -7.50 -14.89 -4.82
C MET A 109 -6.94 -16.13 -5.49
N ALA A 110 -5.61 -16.30 -5.50
CA ALA A 110 -4.95 -17.46 -6.07
C ALA A 110 -5.20 -18.74 -5.26
N GLY A 111 -5.26 -18.65 -3.93
CA GLY A 111 -5.54 -19.79 -3.05
C GLY A 111 -6.97 -20.33 -3.25
N LEU A 112 -7.95 -19.44 -3.10
CA LEU A 112 -9.36 -19.78 -3.30
C LEU A 112 -9.65 -20.18 -4.75
N GLY A 113 -9.11 -19.45 -5.73
CA GLY A 113 -9.33 -19.73 -7.15
C GLY A 113 -8.79 -21.10 -7.61
N ARG A 114 -7.65 -21.55 -7.07
CA ARG A 114 -7.06 -22.84 -7.45
C ARG A 114 -7.62 -24.04 -6.69
N THR A 115 -7.91 -23.87 -5.40
CA THR A 115 -8.15 -25.00 -4.50
C THR A 115 -9.34 -24.83 -3.56
N GLY A 116 -10.00 -23.67 -3.55
CA GLY A 116 -11.03 -23.32 -2.57
C GLY A 116 -10.51 -23.16 -1.14
N LYS A 117 -9.19 -23.15 -0.93
CA LYS A 117 -8.54 -23.09 0.38
C LYS A 117 -7.41 -22.06 0.38
N ILE A 118 -7.20 -21.44 1.54
CA ILE A 118 -6.11 -20.49 1.78
C ILE A 118 -5.10 -21.16 2.71
N ARG A 119 -3.82 -21.15 2.34
CA ARG A 119 -2.73 -21.54 3.24
C ARG A 119 -2.39 -20.37 4.17
N PRO A 120 -1.85 -20.59 5.38
CA PRO A 120 -1.42 -19.49 6.24
C PRO A 120 -0.55 -18.48 5.48
N ILE A 121 -0.99 -17.23 5.46
CA ILE A 121 -0.28 -16.13 4.82
C ILE A 121 0.62 -15.52 5.90
N THR A 122 1.92 -15.43 5.62
CA THR A 122 2.92 -14.88 6.54
C THR A 122 3.74 -13.81 5.83
N ILE A 123 4.13 -12.78 6.57
CA ILE A 123 5.07 -11.75 6.11
C ILE A 123 6.11 -11.60 7.22
N ASP A 124 7.37 -11.46 6.83
CA ASP A 124 8.44 -11.16 7.76
C ASP A 124 8.18 -9.82 8.49
N SER A 125 8.47 -9.78 9.80
CA SER A 125 8.17 -8.60 10.61
C SER A 125 8.97 -7.37 10.20
N GLU A 126 10.22 -7.55 9.76
CA GLU A 126 11.06 -6.45 9.28
C GLU A 126 10.54 -5.90 7.95
N VAL A 127 10.09 -6.79 7.06
CA VAL A 127 9.45 -6.44 5.79
C VAL A 127 8.17 -5.62 6.03
N LEU A 128 7.31 -6.06 6.95
CA LEU A 128 6.09 -5.32 7.30
C LEU A 128 6.39 -3.94 7.91
N GLN A 129 7.37 -3.86 8.81
CA GLN A 129 7.78 -2.60 9.42
C GLN A 129 8.45 -1.64 8.42
N LYS A 130 9.22 -2.17 7.47
CA LYS A 130 9.77 -1.41 6.34
C LYS A 130 8.64 -0.84 5.49
N ALA A 131 7.67 -1.66 5.11
CA ALA A 131 6.51 -1.23 4.34
C ALA A 131 5.71 -0.10 5.05
N PHE A 132 5.52 -0.22 6.36
CA PHE A 132 4.89 0.82 7.16
C PHE A 132 5.65 2.15 7.10
N ARG A 133 6.96 2.15 7.40
CA ARG A 133 7.80 3.37 7.37
C ARG A 133 7.81 4.01 5.98
N ASN A 134 7.96 3.20 4.94
CA ASN A 134 7.95 3.68 3.56
C ASN A 134 6.60 4.29 3.17
N THR A 135 5.48 3.77 3.68
CA THR A 135 4.15 4.34 3.47
C THR A 135 4.02 5.71 4.13
N VAL A 136 4.55 5.87 5.35
CA VAL A 136 4.59 7.17 6.04
C VAL A 136 5.42 8.17 5.23
N ASN A 137 6.63 7.80 4.80
CA ASN A 137 7.49 8.66 3.98
C ASN A 137 6.84 9.05 2.64
N LEU A 138 6.16 8.10 2.00
CA LEU A 138 5.40 8.33 0.77
C LEU A 138 4.27 9.34 1.00
N LEU A 139 3.51 9.21 2.10
CA LEU A 139 2.44 10.16 2.40
C LEU A 139 3.00 11.55 2.73
N VAL A 140 4.03 11.63 3.57
CA VAL A 140 4.67 12.89 3.97
C VAL A 140 5.19 13.64 2.74
N SER A 141 5.86 12.95 1.81
CA SER A 141 6.35 13.58 0.56
C SER A 141 5.22 14.03 -0.39
N ASN A 142 3.98 13.60 -0.14
CA ASN A 142 2.80 13.95 -0.91
C ASN A 142 1.83 14.88 -0.18
N VAL A 143 2.16 15.37 1.01
CA VAL A 143 1.34 16.33 1.77
C VAL A 143 2.05 17.68 1.84
N LYS A 144 1.33 18.74 1.53
CA LYS A 144 1.75 20.13 1.75
C LYS A 144 0.74 20.83 2.66
N VAL A 145 1.25 21.51 3.68
CA VAL A 145 0.46 22.38 4.55
C VAL A 145 0.47 23.78 3.95
N GLU A 146 -0.71 24.34 3.66
CA GLU A 146 -0.86 25.76 3.33
C GLU A 146 -0.88 26.59 4.62
N GLU A 147 -0.19 27.75 4.55
CA GLU A 147 -0.16 28.75 5.62
C GLU A 147 -1.54 29.37 5.87
#